data_AF-A0A8J4Y296-F1
#
_entry.id   AF-A0A8J4Y296-F1
#
_cell.length_a   1.000
_cell.length_b   1.000
_cell.length_c   1.000
_cell.angle_alpha   90.00
_cell.angle_beta   90.00
_cell.angle_gamma   90.00
#
_symmetry.space_group_name_H-M   'P 1'
#
loop_
_entity.id
_entity.type
_entity.pdbx_description
1 polymer ?
#
loop_
_entity_poly.entity_id
_entity_poly.type
_entity_poly.pdbx_seq_one_letter_code
_entity_poly.pdbx_strand_id
1 'polypeptide(L)'
;MDRGWCFGYTCQERISTFYSVVAAGQTYEMAMTSTPPQLLRFHLLHAPPGEAVILRIFFPKPQRYDIYVDDVFVPPTNIDNSATSYQLIPENPDDPDAFFPTLDDNAGTNYFQRSAKLVHVVLRGGHVIDIKTTPMITLQSGLVVSVDDFFENIVSNLADLLGVSTENIRITNIVREDSRQIGRQDEESVLANVTVRICFIFHVFLVSLTIPEVVTCSKGYLM
;
A
#
# COMPACT_ATOMS: atom_id res chain seq x y z
N MET A 1 -13.88 -22.88 -15.80
CA MET A 1 -12.82 -22.03 -16.39
C MET A 1 -11.89 -21.68 -15.24
N ASP A 2 -10.76 -22.35 -15.14
CA ASP A 2 -9.79 -22.26 -14.04
C ASP A 2 -8.44 -21.68 -14.53
N ARG A 3 -8.42 -21.03 -15.70
CA ARG A 3 -7.20 -20.51 -16.33
C ARG A 3 -7.41 -19.06 -16.77
N GLY A 4 -6.56 -18.17 -16.28
CA GLY A 4 -6.43 -16.77 -16.69
C GLY A 4 -5.08 -16.51 -17.35
N TRP A 5 -4.88 -15.29 -17.84
CA TRP A 5 -3.61 -14.83 -18.40
C TRP A 5 -2.96 -13.82 -17.46
N CYS A 6 -1.98 -14.26 -16.67
CA CYS A 6 -1.25 -13.41 -15.75
C CYS A 6 0.16 -13.19 -16.28
N PHE A 7 0.53 -11.93 -16.58
CA PHE A 7 1.88 -11.55 -17.00
C PHE A 7 2.49 -12.39 -18.15
N GLY A 8 1.69 -12.81 -19.13
CA GLY A 8 2.21 -13.60 -20.27
C GLY A 8 2.11 -15.12 -20.12
N TYR A 9 1.63 -15.62 -18.97
CA TYR A 9 1.53 -17.06 -18.69
C TYR A 9 0.09 -17.47 -18.36
N THR A 10 -0.25 -18.72 -18.68
CA THR A 10 -1.48 -19.35 -18.21
C THR A 10 -1.41 -19.54 -16.69
N CYS A 11 -2.13 -18.72 -15.93
CA CYS A 11 -2.24 -18.83 -14.48
C CYS A 11 -3.51 -19.61 -14.12
N GLN A 12 -3.43 -20.46 -13.08
CA GLN A 12 -4.61 -21.18 -12.61
C GLN A 12 -5.37 -20.31 -11.60
N GLU A 13 -6.59 -19.91 -11.92
CA GLU A 13 -7.48 -19.21 -10.98
C GLU A 13 -8.15 -20.26 -10.10
N ARG A 14 -7.56 -20.51 -8.94
CA ARG A 14 -8.05 -21.51 -8.00
C ARG A 14 -8.60 -20.85 -6.74
N ILE A 15 -9.91 -20.99 -6.54
CA ILE A 15 -10.54 -20.69 -5.25
C ILE A 15 -10.02 -21.73 -4.25
N SER A 16 -9.40 -21.24 -3.17
CA SER A 16 -8.92 -22.07 -2.07
C SER A 16 -9.69 -21.69 -0.81
N THR A 17 -10.44 -22.64 -0.26
CA THR A 17 -11.25 -22.45 0.94
C THR A 17 -10.57 -23.12 2.12
N PHE A 18 -10.27 -22.36 3.17
CA PHE A 18 -9.66 -22.86 4.41
C PHE A 18 -10.64 -22.66 5.57
N TYR A 19 -10.76 -23.68 6.42
CA TYR A 19 -11.56 -23.61 7.63
C TYR A 19 -10.63 -23.50 8.84
N SER A 20 -10.95 -22.57 9.73
CA SER A 20 -10.29 -22.43 11.01
C SER A 20 -11.34 -22.30 12.11
N VAL A 21 -10.99 -22.76 13.31
CA VAL A 21 -11.82 -22.59 14.51
C VAL A 21 -11.14 -21.51 15.35
N VAL A 22 -11.88 -20.45 15.65
CA VAL A 22 -11.42 -19.31 16.44
C VAL A 22 -12.39 -19.07 17.59
N ALA A 23 -11.89 -18.54 18.70
CA ALA A 23 -12.72 -18.08 19.81
C ALA A 23 -13.12 -16.62 19.56
N ALA A 24 -14.40 -16.29 19.79
CA ALA A 24 -14.88 -14.92 19.73
C ALA A 24 -14.25 -14.05 20.84
N GLY A 25 -14.19 -12.74 20.62
CA GLY A 25 -13.66 -11.76 21.58
C GLY A 25 -12.13 -11.78 21.69
N GLN A 26 -11.43 -12.29 20.68
CA GLN A 26 -9.97 -12.40 20.66
C GLN A 26 -9.38 -11.75 19.41
N THR A 27 -8.09 -11.45 19.50
CA THR A 27 -7.28 -10.96 18.38
C THR A 27 -6.38 -12.08 17.89
N TYR A 28 -6.45 -12.40 16.59
CA TYR A 28 -5.59 -13.37 15.95
C TYR A 28 -4.68 -12.71 14.95
N GLU A 29 -3.47 -13.25 14.83
CA GLU A 29 -2.54 -12.90 13.77
C GLU A 29 -2.43 -14.05 12.79
N MET A 30 -2.50 -13.75 11.49
CA MET A 30 -2.29 -14.70 10.42
C MET A 30 -1.25 -14.19 9.44
N ALA A 31 -0.43 -15.10 8.96
CA ALA A 31 0.53 -14.86 7.91
C ALA A 31 0.43 -15.98 6.87
N MET A 32 0.73 -15.64 5.63
CA MET A 32 0.81 -16.59 4.54
C MET A 32 2.27 -16.93 4.26
N THR A 33 2.55 -18.20 3.99
CA THR A 33 3.91 -18.68 3.70
C THR A 33 4.43 -18.22 2.34
N SER A 34 3.55 -17.76 1.45
CA SER A 34 3.87 -17.31 0.10
C SER A 34 3.17 -15.99 -0.24
N THR A 35 3.05 -15.67 -1.52
CA THR A 35 2.40 -14.45 -2.01
C THR A 35 0.91 -14.48 -1.63
N PRO A 36 0.41 -13.48 -0.87
CA PRO A 36 -1.00 -13.39 -0.57
C PRO A 36 -1.84 -13.24 -1.85
N PRO A 37 -3.04 -13.84 -1.90
CA PRO A 37 -3.92 -13.71 -3.06
C PRO A 37 -4.46 -12.27 -3.16
N GLN A 38 -4.82 -11.86 -4.37
CA GLN A 38 -5.33 -10.51 -4.64
C GLN A 38 -6.72 -10.28 -4.03
N LEU A 39 -7.50 -11.34 -3.88
CA LEU A 39 -8.82 -11.33 -3.24
C LEU A 39 -8.82 -12.34 -2.09
N LEU A 40 -9.16 -11.86 -0.90
CA LEU A 40 -9.41 -12.69 0.28
C LEU A 40 -10.83 -12.46 0.75
N ARG A 41 -11.52 -13.55 1.09
CA ARG A 41 -12.86 -13.51 1.66
C ARG A 41 -12.84 -14.18 3.03
N PHE A 42 -13.30 -13.47 4.04
CA PHE A 42 -13.46 -13.96 5.39
C PHE A 42 -14.94 -13.99 5.77
N HIS A 43 -15.32 -15.05 6.48
CA HIS A 43 -16.68 -15.23 6.97
C HIS A 43 -16.63 -15.99 8.30
N LEU A 44 -17.22 -15.40 9.33
CA LEU A 44 -17.35 -16.04 10.64
C LEU A 44 -18.64 -16.88 10.67
N LEU A 45 -18.52 -18.12 10.19
CA LEU A 45 -19.64 -19.05 10.07
C LEU A 45 -20.24 -19.40 11.44
N HIS A 46 -21.57 -19.43 11.51
CA HIS A 46 -22.35 -19.77 12.72
C HIS A 46 -22.13 -18.86 13.93
N ALA A 47 -21.52 -17.68 13.75
CA ALA A 47 -21.41 -16.68 14.81
C ALA A 47 -22.59 -15.69 14.73
N PRO A 48 -23.22 -15.34 15.87
CA PRO A 48 -24.20 -14.27 15.93
C PRO A 48 -23.53 -12.90 15.70
N PRO A 49 -24.29 -11.85 15.30
CA PRO A 49 -23.73 -10.52 15.07
C PRO A 49 -23.05 -9.86 16.28
N GLY A 50 -23.37 -10.32 17.50
CA GLY A 50 -22.71 -9.86 18.72
C GLY A 50 -21.28 -10.37 18.90
N GLU A 51 -20.90 -11.46 18.20
CA GLU A 51 -19.57 -12.05 18.29
C GLU A 51 -18.65 -11.49 17.21
N ALA A 52 -17.48 -11.03 17.64
CA ALA A 52 -16.46 -10.47 16.78
C ALA A 52 -15.06 -10.98 17.13
N VAL A 53 -14.16 -10.89 16.16
CA VAL A 53 -12.76 -11.26 16.24
C VAL A 53 -11.96 -10.19 15.49
N ILE A 54 -10.81 -9.79 16.02
CA ILE A 54 -9.88 -8.93 15.28
C ILE A 54 -8.87 -9.83 14.58
N LEU A 55 -8.71 -9.63 13.28
CA LEU A 55 -7.73 -10.35 12.48
C LEU A 55 -6.61 -9.40 12.04
N ARG A 56 -5.38 -9.78 12.36
CA ARG A 56 -4.14 -9.11 11.96
C ARG A 56 -3.49 -9.92 10.85
N ILE A 57 -3.49 -9.40 9.63
CA ILE A 57 -2.99 -10.12 8.46
C ILE A 57 -1.67 -9.51 8.02
N PHE A 58 -0.62 -10.32 8.00
CA PHE A 58 0.67 -9.90 7.47
C PHE A 58 0.69 -9.93 5.95
N PHE A 59 1.03 -8.79 5.34
CA PHE A 59 1.26 -8.68 3.92
C PHE A 59 2.72 -8.25 3.65
N PRO A 60 3.50 -9.01 2.85
CA PRO A 60 4.92 -8.73 2.67
C PRO A 60 5.18 -7.45 1.86
N LYS A 61 4.27 -7.09 0.95
CA LYS A 61 4.38 -5.93 0.06
C LYS A 61 3.58 -4.76 0.64
N PRO A 62 4.09 -3.53 0.61
CA PRO A 62 3.28 -2.36 0.88
C PRO A 62 2.39 -2.14 -0.35
N GLN A 63 1.14 -2.58 -0.27
CA GLN A 63 0.12 -2.30 -1.29
C GLN A 63 -1.09 -1.66 -0.61
N ARG A 64 -2.07 -1.22 -1.41
CA ARG A 64 -3.34 -0.74 -0.89
C ARG A 64 -4.26 -1.94 -0.69
N TYR A 65 -4.81 -2.10 0.50
CA TYR A 65 -5.77 -3.15 0.84
C TYR A 65 -7.13 -2.51 1.08
N ASP A 66 -8.04 -2.69 0.13
CA ASP A 66 -9.39 -2.16 0.23
C ASP A 66 -10.31 -3.21 0.85
N ILE A 67 -11.03 -2.82 1.89
CA ILE A 67 -11.91 -3.72 2.65
C ILE A 67 -13.36 -3.43 2.28
N TYR A 68 -14.11 -4.51 2.05
CA TYR A 68 -15.52 -4.47 1.70
C TYR A 68 -16.29 -5.35 2.68
N VAL A 69 -17.42 -4.86 3.16
CA VAL A 69 -18.38 -5.60 3.98
C VAL A 69 -19.64 -5.74 3.16
N ASP A 70 -20.05 -6.97 2.87
CA ASP A 70 -21.23 -7.25 2.05
C ASP A 70 -21.23 -6.41 0.75
N ASP A 71 -20.07 -6.42 0.07
CA ASP A 71 -19.77 -5.67 -1.17
C ASP A 71 -19.72 -4.13 -1.05
N VAL A 72 -19.84 -3.56 0.16
CA VAL A 72 -19.72 -2.10 0.42
C VAL A 72 -18.33 -1.75 0.93
N PHE A 73 -17.66 -0.78 0.31
CA PHE A 73 -16.34 -0.32 0.73
C PHE A 73 -16.37 0.33 2.12
N VAL A 74 -15.45 -0.10 3.00
CA VAL A 74 -15.24 0.47 4.33
C VAL A 74 -13.88 1.15 4.39
N PRO A 75 -13.82 2.48 4.52
CA PRO A 75 -12.56 3.20 4.60
C PRO A 75 -11.80 2.85 5.90
N PRO A 76 -10.47 2.93 5.90
CA PRO A 76 -9.67 2.72 7.10
C PRO A 76 -9.91 3.83 8.12
N THR A 77 -9.70 3.51 9.40
CA THR A 77 -9.89 4.42 10.55
C THR A 77 -9.00 5.66 10.49
N ASN A 78 -7.82 5.57 9.85
CA ASN A 78 -6.87 6.68 9.70
C ASN A 78 -7.01 7.41 8.36
N ILE A 79 -8.17 7.36 7.71
CA ILE A 79 -8.42 8.16 6.51
C ILE A 79 -8.44 9.66 6.84
N ASP A 80 -7.74 10.45 6.05
CA ASP A 80 -7.75 11.91 6.16
C ASP A 80 -8.98 12.48 5.45
N ASN A 81 -10.00 12.83 6.23
CA ASN A 81 -11.24 13.40 5.70
C ASN A 81 -11.09 14.85 5.22
N SER A 82 -9.97 15.52 5.52
CA SER A 82 -9.70 16.88 5.03
C SER A 82 -9.11 16.89 3.62
N ALA A 83 -8.63 15.74 3.16
CA ALA A 83 -8.03 15.56 1.86
C ALA A 83 -9.07 15.38 0.74
N THR A 84 -8.77 15.95 -0.43
CA THR A 84 -9.56 15.77 -1.67
C THR A 84 -9.34 14.41 -2.35
N SER A 85 -8.29 13.67 -1.95
CA SER A 85 -7.94 12.36 -2.51
C SER A 85 -7.67 11.35 -1.39
N TYR A 86 -7.71 10.05 -1.72
CA TYR A 86 -7.49 8.98 -0.74
C TYR A 86 -6.14 9.12 -0.05
N GLN A 87 -6.17 9.53 1.22
CA GLN A 87 -4.98 9.82 2.02
C GLN A 87 -5.14 9.22 3.42
N LEU A 88 -4.03 8.69 3.95
CA LEU A 88 -3.99 8.08 5.26
C LEU A 88 -3.08 8.89 6.18
N ILE A 89 -3.61 9.28 7.33
CA ILE A 89 -2.88 9.95 8.40
C ILE A 89 -1.66 9.06 8.76
N PRO A 90 -0.45 9.64 8.83
CA PRO A 90 0.75 8.92 9.24
C PRO A 90 0.60 8.26 10.62
N GLU A 91 1.35 7.18 10.86
CA GLU A 91 1.40 6.56 12.18
C GLU A 91 2.01 7.54 13.18
N ASN A 92 1.36 7.71 14.33
CA ASN A 92 1.90 8.53 15.40
C ASN A 92 2.84 7.68 16.28
N PRO A 93 4.14 8.00 16.39
CA PRO A 93 5.06 7.25 17.25
C PRO A 93 4.73 7.39 18.74
N ASP A 94 4.09 8.48 19.17
CA ASP A 94 3.72 8.71 20.57
C ASP A 94 2.43 7.98 20.97
N ASP A 95 1.58 7.65 19.99
CA ASP A 95 0.33 6.91 20.18
C ASP A 95 0.12 5.93 19.00
N PRO A 96 0.78 4.77 19.02
CA PRO A 96 0.75 3.82 17.89
C PRO A 96 -0.62 3.15 17.70
N ASP A 97 -1.42 3.11 18.76
CA ASP A 97 -2.70 2.38 18.82
C ASP A 97 -3.91 3.30 18.54
N ALA A 98 -3.68 4.59 18.31
CA ALA A 98 -4.72 5.63 18.13
C ALA A 98 -5.83 5.25 17.13
N PHE A 99 -5.49 4.48 16.10
CA PHE A 99 -6.38 4.09 15.01
C PHE A 99 -6.68 2.59 14.98
N PHE A 100 -6.25 1.82 15.98
CA PHE A 100 -6.45 0.39 15.99
C PHE A 100 -7.93 0.07 16.18
N PRO A 101 -8.50 -0.83 15.37
CA PRO A 101 -9.86 -1.28 15.58
C PRO A 101 -9.99 -2.05 16.90
N THR A 102 -11.16 -1.93 17.52
CA THR A 102 -11.56 -2.60 18.75
C THR A 102 -12.64 -3.65 18.47
N LEU A 103 -12.91 -4.54 19.43
CA LEU A 103 -13.91 -5.60 19.29
C LEU A 103 -15.35 -5.08 19.25
N ASP A 104 -15.58 -3.85 19.70
CA ASP A 104 -16.90 -3.21 19.71
C ASP A 104 -17.21 -2.49 18.39
N ASP A 105 -16.21 -2.30 17.54
CA ASP A 105 -16.38 -1.61 16.27
C ASP A 105 -17.20 -2.43 15.26
N ASN A 106 -17.74 -1.72 14.27
CA ASN A 106 -18.52 -2.32 13.19
C ASN A 106 -17.67 -3.32 12.39
N ALA A 107 -18.35 -4.28 11.74
CA ALA A 107 -17.71 -5.22 10.82
C ALA A 107 -16.90 -4.47 9.76
N GLY A 108 -15.70 -4.98 9.44
CA GLY A 108 -14.82 -4.39 8.42
C GLY A 108 -14.11 -3.08 8.81
N THR A 109 -14.33 -2.56 10.03
CA THR A 109 -13.48 -1.50 10.59
C THR A 109 -12.03 -1.97 10.53
N ASN A 110 -11.16 -1.13 9.97
CA ASN A 110 -9.83 -1.57 9.59
C ASN A 110 -8.75 -0.49 9.71
N TYR A 111 -7.52 -0.96 9.87
CA TYR A 111 -6.34 -0.13 9.95
C TYR A 111 -5.15 -0.85 9.31
N PHE A 112 -4.41 -0.14 8.45
CA PHE A 112 -3.17 -0.68 7.88
C PHE A 112 -1.96 -0.10 8.60
N GLN A 113 -1.33 -0.94 9.41
CA GLN A 113 -0.06 -0.65 10.06
C GLN A 113 1.08 -0.89 9.05
N ARG A 114 1.57 0.20 8.48
CA ARG A 114 2.65 0.25 7.49
C ARG A 114 3.99 -0.22 8.05
N SER A 115 4.30 0.13 9.30
CA SER A 115 5.56 -0.25 9.97
C SER A 115 5.70 -1.76 10.12
N ALA A 116 4.65 -2.42 10.64
CA ALA A 116 4.59 -3.87 10.84
C ALA A 116 4.10 -4.65 9.60
N LYS A 117 3.58 -3.95 8.59
CA LYS A 117 2.90 -4.52 7.41
C LYS A 117 1.70 -5.42 7.78
N LEU A 118 0.95 -5.01 8.79
CA LEU A 118 -0.22 -5.71 9.30
C LEU A 118 -1.49 -4.95 8.92
N VAL A 119 -2.43 -5.63 8.29
CA VAL A 119 -3.81 -5.16 8.14
C VAL A 119 -4.61 -5.67 9.31
N HIS A 120 -5.12 -4.77 10.14
CA HIS A 120 -6.04 -5.05 11.22
C HIS A 120 -7.46 -4.91 10.68
N VAL A 121 -8.33 -5.91 10.88
CA VAL A 121 -9.73 -5.88 10.46
C VAL A 121 -10.63 -6.57 11.48
N VAL A 122 -11.79 -5.98 11.74
CA VAL A 122 -12.82 -6.58 12.60
C VAL A 122 -13.69 -7.54 11.77
N LEU A 123 -13.63 -8.82 12.11
CA LEU A 123 -14.55 -9.84 11.61
C LEU A 123 -15.72 -9.99 12.58
N ARG A 124 -16.95 -9.89 12.09
CA ARG A 124 -18.17 -9.99 12.92
C ARG A 124 -19.12 -11.02 12.31
N GLY A 125 -19.83 -11.75 13.17
CA GLY A 125 -20.84 -12.72 12.74
C GLY A 125 -21.91 -12.10 11.84
N GLY A 126 -22.40 -12.85 10.86
CA GLY A 126 -23.46 -12.41 9.94
C GLY A 126 -23.03 -11.54 8.77
N HIS A 127 -21.74 -11.17 8.66
CA HIS A 127 -21.20 -10.38 7.57
C HIS A 127 -20.12 -11.12 6.79
N VAL A 128 -20.01 -10.84 5.50
CA VAL A 128 -18.91 -11.32 4.64
C VAL A 128 -17.95 -10.17 4.39
N ILE A 129 -16.67 -10.42 4.63
CA ILE A 129 -15.62 -9.40 4.51
C ILE A 129 -14.67 -9.79 3.39
N ASP A 130 -14.55 -8.91 2.39
CA ASP A 130 -13.64 -9.06 1.27
C ASP A 130 -12.49 -8.06 1.36
N ILE A 131 -11.26 -8.56 1.23
CA ILE A 131 -10.05 -7.75 1.14
C ILE A 131 -9.53 -7.84 -0.28
N LYS A 132 -9.49 -6.68 -0.96
CA LYS A 132 -9.02 -6.54 -2.33
C LYS A 132 -7.67 -5.83 -2.33
N THR A 133 -6.66 -6.47 -2.92
CA THR A 133 -5.33 -5.90 -3.09
C THR A 133 -5.32 -5.04 -4.34
N THR A 134 -5.20 -3.73 -4.15
CA THR A 134 -5.06 -2.75 -5.22
C THR A 134 -3.56 -2.49 -5.43
N PRO A 135 -3.02 -2.67 -6.66
CA PRO A 135 -1.63 -2.40 -6.93
C PRO A 135 -1.33 -0.91 -6.74
N MET A 136 -0.26 -0.61 -6.02
CA MET A 136 0.27 0.76 -5.89
C MET A 136 1.71 0.78 -6.38
N ILE A 137 2.08 1.80 -7.15
CA ILE A 137 3.47 2.01 -7.54
C ILE A 137 4.12 2.85 -6.43
N THR A 138 5.11 2.25 -5.76
CA THR A 138 5.95 2.97 -4.79
C THR A 138 7.30 3.21 -5.45
N LEU A 139 7.58 4.46 -5.81
CA LEU A 139 8.87 4.88 -6.34
C LEU A 139 9.73 5.33 -5.16
N GLN A 140 10.79 4.59 -4.88
CA GLN A 140 11.82 4.99 -3.92
C GLN A 140 13.04 5.40 -4.71
N SER A 141 13.35 6.70 -4.73
CA SER A 141 14.53 7.25 -5.38
C SER A 141 15.40 7.90 -4.31
N GLY A 142 16.64 7.44 -4.18
CA GLY A 142 17.66 8.16 -3.43
C GLY A 142 18.18 9.28 -4.32
N LEU A 143 17.73 10.51 -4.09
CA LEU A 143 18.27 11.67 -4.80
C LEU A 143 19.51 12.14 -4.04
N VAL A 144 20.65 12.13 -4.73
CA VAL A 144 21.84 12.90 -4.34
C VAL A 144 21.65 14.28 -4.96
N VAL A 145 21.31 15.27 -4.15
CA VAL A 145 21.05 16.63 -4.61
C VAL A 145 21.78 17.61 -3.71
N SER A 146 22.31 18.67 -4.31
CA SER A 146 22.90 19.82 -3.62
C SER A 146 21.83 20.47 -2.72
N VAL A 147 22.21 20.83 -1.49
CA VAL A 147 21.29 21.42 -0.50
C VAL A 147 20.66 22.72 -1.01
N ASP A 148 21.31 23.45 -1.91
CA ASP A 148 20.81 24.76 -2.36
C ASP A 148 19.71 24.66 -3.43
N ASP A 149 19.76 23.67 -4.32
CA ASP A 149 18.79 23.54 -5.43
C ASP A 149 17.56 22.67 -5.07
N PHE A 150 17.70 21.77 -4.10
CA PHE A 150 16.62 20.85 -3.75
C PHE A 150 15.48 21.55 -3.03
N PHE A 151 15.77 22.41 -2.04
CA PHE A 151 14.76 22.89 -1.09
C PHE A 151 13.80 23.95 -1.65
N GLU A 152 14.13 24.58 -2.77
CA GLU A 152 13.26 25.60 -3.36
C GLU A 152 12.12 25.01 -4.22
N ASN A 153 12.32 23.85 -4.88
CA ASN A 153 11.36 23.33 -5.88
C ASN A 153 11.23 21.78 -5.91
N ILE A 154 11.29 21.12 -4.76
CA ILE A 154 11.28 19.63 -4.64
C ILE A 154 10.17 18.96 -5.47
N VAL A 155 8.95 19.49 -5.39
CA VAL A 155 7.77 18.85 -5.99
C VAL A 155 7.77 19.00 -7.52
N SER A 156 8.20 20.15 -8.04
CA SER A 156 8.27 20.40 -9.49
C SER A 156 9.35 19.53 -10.14
N ASN A 157 10.55 19.51 -9.56
CA ASN A 157 11.67 18.76 -10.09
C ASN A 157 11.38 17.23 -10.09
N LEU A 158 10.66 16.75 -9.08
CA LEU A 158 10.28 15.34 -8.99
C LEU A 158 9.13 15.00 -9.97
N ALA A 159 8.22 15.93 -10.23
CA ALA A 159 7.17 15.80 -11.24
C ALA A 159 7.72 15.71 -12.65
N ASP A 160 8.66 16.60 -12.99
CA ASP A 160 9.30 16.64 -14.30
C ASP A 160 10.16 15.39 -14.54
N LEU A 161 10.90 14.93 -13.53
CA LEU A 161 11.73 13.73 -13.63
C LEU A 161 10.90 12.45 -13.81
N LEU A 162 9.76 12.34 -13.13
CA LEU A 162 8.93 11.12 -13.12
C LEU A 162 7.85 11.12 -14.21
N GLY A 163 7.62 12.25 -14.90
CA GLY A 163 6.53 12.40 -15.87
C GLY A 163 5.14 12.27 -15.24
N VAL A 164 5.00 12.65 -13.96
CA VAL A 164 3.78 12.48 -13.16
C VAL A 164 3.36 13.86 -12.62
N SER A 165 2.07 14.18 -12.64
CA SER A 165 1.54 15.44 -12.09
C SER A 165 1.98 15.63 -10.62
N THR A 166 2.34 16.87 -10.27
CA THR A 166 2.74 17.29 -8.91
C THR A 166 1.73 16.87 -7.84
N GLU A 167 0.44 16.80 -8.20
CA GLU A 167 -0.65 16.38 -7.32
C GLU A 167 -0.56 14.91 -6.88
N ASN A 168 0.13 14.07 -7.65
CA ASN A 168 0.28 12.62 -7.42
C ASN A 168 1.60 12.26 -6.73
N ILE A 169 2.44 13.25 -6.40
CA ILE A 169 3.77 13.04 -5.84
C ILE A 169 3.79 13.46 -4.37
N ARG A 170 4.28 12.58 -3.50
CA ARG A 170 4.36 12.83 -2.05
C ARG A 170 5.68 12.34 -1.50
N ILE A 171 6.27 13.13 -0.62
CA ILE A 171 7.52 12.82 0.07
C ILE A 171 7.14 12.26 1.44
N THR A 172 7.41 10.98 1.70
CA THR A 172 7.29 10.42 3.06
C THR A 172 8.68 10.14 3.62
N ASN A 173 9.05 10.91 4.66
CA ASN A 173 10.31 10.91 5.42
C ASN A 173 11.58 11.25 4.66
N ILE A 174 12.10 12.46 4.90
CA ILE A 174 13.48 12.82 4.58
C ILE A 174 14.33 12.39 5.77
N VAL A 175 14.95 11.21 5.68
CA VAL A 175 15.98 10.82 6.67
C VAL A 175 17.28 11.46 6.22
N ARG A 176 17.77 12.46 6.98
CA ARG A 176 19.10 13.03 6.78
C ARG A 176 20.11 12.00 7.29
N GLU A 177 20.93 11.45 6.39
CA GLU A 177 22.05 10.61 6.81
C GLU A 177 23.16 11.53 7.32
N ASP A 178 23.43 11.49 8.63
CA ASP A 178 24.55 12.24 9.23
C ASP A 178 25.87 11.65 8.71
N SER A 179 26.47 12.34 7.75
CA SER A 179 27.80 12.03 7.24
C SER A 179 28.84 12.33 8.33
N ARG A 180 29.54 11.28 8.80
CA ARG A 180 30.70 11.44 9.69
C ARG A 180 31.72 12.37 9.03
N GLN A 181 32.07 13.46 9.72
CA GLN A 181 33.10 14.41 9.33
C GLN A 181 34.42 13.71 8.95
N ILE A 182 34.71 13.69 7.64
CA ILE A 182 36.07 13.58 7.12
C ILE A 182 36.31 14.87 6.35
N GLY A 183 37.22 15.70 6.85
CA GLY A 183 37.44 17.05 6.36
C GLY A 183 37.97 17.08 4.93
N ARG A 184 37.19 17.70 4.03
CA ARG A 184 37.64 18.50 2.87
C ARG A 184 36.43 19.27 2.32
N GLN A 185 36.63 20.54 2.01
CA GLN A 185 35.60 21.49 1.55
C GLN A 185 34.90 21.09 0.23
N ASP A 186 33.59 21.33 0.24
CA ASP A 186 32.67 21.72 -0.85
C ASP A 186 32.14 20.66 -1.84
N GLU A 187 31.07 19.97 -1.40
CA GLU A 187 29.69 20.03 -1.93
C GLU A 187 28.84 19.16 -0.98
N GLU A 188 28.13 19.78 -0.03
CA GLU A 188 27.23 19.06 0.88
C GLU A 188 26.09 18.48 0.04
N SER A 189 26.20 17.21 -0.33
CA SER A 189 25.13 16.46 -0.98
C SER A 189 24.44 15.62 0.09
N VAL A 190 23.15 15.87 0.29
CA VAL A 190 22.34 15.14 1.27
C VAL A 190 21.65 14.00 0.53
N LEU A 191 21.86 12.77 1.00
CA LEU A 191 21.10 11.62 0.55
C LEU A 191 19.68 11.72 1.12
N ALA A 192 18.73 12.13 0.28
CA ALA A 192 17.33 12.17 0.63
C ALA A 192 16.61 10.93 0.08
N ASN A 193 16.11 10.08 0.97
CA ASN A 193 15.26 8.96 0.59
C ASN A 193 13.83 9.47 0.37
N VAL A 194 13.43 9.69 -0.88
CA VAL A 194 12.05 10.10 -1.20
C VAL A 194 11.23 8.88 -1.61
N THR A 195 10.16 8.61 -0.87
CA THR A 195 9.19 7.56 -1.22
C THR A 195 7.91 8.18 -1.76
N VAL A 196 7.68 8.04 -3.07
CA VAL A 196 6.45 8.48 -3.77
C VAL A 196 5.51 7.30 -3.93
N ARG A 197 4.23 7.47 -3.59
CA ARG A 197 3.19 6.45 -3.78
C ARG A 197 2.12 6.98 -4.72
N ILE A 198 1.99 6.36 -5.89
CA ILE A 198 0.95 6.68 -6.86
C ILE A 198 -0.15 5.63 -6.75
N CYS A 199 -1.33 6.07 -6.33
CA CYS A 199 -2.54 5.25 -6.32
C CYS A 199 -3.29 5.50 -7.64
N PHE A 200 -3.17 4.58 -8.60
CA PHE A 200 -4.02 4.62 -9.78
C PHE A 200 -5.43 4.22 -9.37
N ILE A 201 -6.34 5.19 -9.24
CA ILE A 201 -7.77 4.92 -9.20
C ILE A 201 -8.12 4.49 -10.62
N PHE A 202 -8.09 3.18 -10.88
CA PHE A 202 -8.65 2.62 -12.11
C PHE A 202 -10.17 2.76 -12.05
N HIS A 203 -10.68 3.97 -12.29
CA HIS A 203 -11.98 4.08 -12.91
C HIS A 203 -11.82 3.45 -14.30
N VAL A 204 -12.66 2.46 -14.59
CA VAL A 204 -12.79 1.84 -15.90
C VAL A 204 -13.10 2.94 -16.93
N PHE A 205 -12.07 3.56 -17.47
CA PHE A 205 -12.12 4.34 -18.69
C PHE A 205 -10.91 3.98 -19.51
N LEU A 206 -11.21 3.32 -20.61
CA LEU A 206 -10.32 2.87 -21.66
C LEU A 206 -9.72 4.12 -22.32
N VAL A 207 -8.62 4.63 -21.76
CA VAL A 207 -7.79 5.63 -22.42
C VAL A 207 -6.40 5.04 -22.52
N SER A 208 -6.03 4.66 -23.74
CA SER A 208 -4.66 4.39 -24.16
C SER A 208 -3.75 5.49 -23.65
N LEU A 209 -2.99 5.21 -22.58
CA LEU A 209 -1.72 5.87 -22.40
C LEU A 209 -0.71 5.14 -23.29
N THR A 210 -0.61 5.62 -24.53
CA THR A 210 0.57 5.42 -25.37
C THR A 210 1.78 5.92 -24.60
N ILE A 211 2.58 4.97 -24.11
CA ILE A 211 3.96 5.21 -23.70
C ILE A 211 4.71 5.67 -24.95
N PRO A 212 5.26 6.89 -25.02
CA PRO A 212 6.13 7.25 -26.14
C PRO A 212 7.46 6.47 -25.98
N GLU A 213 7.72 5.63 -26.98
CA GLU A 213 9.03 5.25 -27.55
C GLU A 213 10.20 5.19 -26.55
N VAL A 214 10.57 3.99 -26.09
CA VAL A 214 11.69 3.21 -26.68
C VAL A 214 12.85 4.10 -27.10
N VAL A 215 13.77 4.35 -26.16
CA VAL A 215 15.14 4.72 -26.50
C VAL A 215 15.75 3.57 -27.30
N THR A 216 16.09 3.90 -28.54
CA THR A 216 16.74 3.06 -29.53
C THR A 216 17.99 2.36 -28.97
N CYS A 217 17.97 1.03 -28.93
CA CYS A 217 19.19 0.23 -28.84
C CYS A 217 19.87 0.25 -30.22
N SER A 218 20.91 1.07 -30.36
CA SER A 218 21.67 1.19 -31.60
C SER A 218 22.39 -0.11 -31.95
N LYS A 219 22.19 -0.59 -33.19
CA LYS A 219 22.98 -1.64 -33.83
C LYS A 219 24.47 -1.34 -33.74
N GLY A 220 25.24 -2.31 -33.24
CA GLY A 220 26.69 -2.42 -33.43
C GLY A 220 27.04 -3.85 -33.76
N TYR A 221 26.94 -4.21 -35.04
CA TYR A 221 27.62 -5.39 -35.59
C TYR A 221 29.11 -5.04 -35.66
N LEU A 222 29.97 -5.88 -35.10
CA LEU A 222 31.38 -5.96 -35.47
C LEU A 222 31.71 -7.43 -35.70
N MET A 223 32.28 -7.67 -36.88
CA MET A 223 32.94 -8.90 -37.30
C MET A 223 34.01 -9.33 -36.31
#